data_AF-A0A7X2VHX2-F1
#
_entry.id   AF-A0A7X2VHX2-F1
#
_cell.length_a   1.000
_cell.length_b   1.000
_cell.length_c   1.000
_cell.angle_alpha   90.00
_cell.angle_beta   90.00
_cell.angle_gamma   90.00
#
_symmetry.space_group_name_H-M   'P 1'
#
loop_
_entity.id
_entity.type
_entity.pdbx_description
1 polymer ?
#
loop_
_entity_poly.entity_id
_entity_poly.type
_entity_poly.pdbx_seq_one_letter_code
_entity_poly.pdbx_strand_id
1 'polypeptide(L)'
;MTEKEILKDHDITVHTFNGDLLPDEVGFYDPITRTAFISDKLNKKERIKVLLHELGHLDHTTAEYTNARVRCENEANRNMIHHLLKDALSQLENKADFNYIKFMEYYHLTTVTDEIMVKEEYKALV
;
A
#
# COMPACT_ATOMS: atom_id res chain seq x y z
N MET A 1 -11.55 -4.23 4.01
CA MET A 1 -11.57 -3.48 2.73
C MET A 1 -11.50 -4.39 1.50
N THR A 2 -12.01 -3.95 0.35
CA THR A 2 -11.95 -4.61 -0.98
C THR A 2 -11.38 -3.66 -2.05
N GLU A 3 -10.82 -4.21 -3.14
CA GLU A 3 -10.31 -3.39 -4.27
C GLU A 3 -11.38 -2.43 -4.84
N LYS A 4 -12.64 -2.89 -4.94
CA LYS A 4 -13.75 -2.04 -5.41
C LYS A 4 -14.03 -0.85 -4.50
N GLU A 5 -13.90 -1.01 -3.19
CA GLU A 5 -14.06 0.09 -2.24
C GLU A 5 -12.92 1.10 -2.36
N ILE A 6 -11.68 0.63 -2.52
CA ILE A 6 -10.49 1.47 -2.71
C ILE A 6 -10.61 2.30 -3.99
N LEU A 7 -10.97 1.66 -5.10
CA LEU A 7 -10.98 2.29 -6.42
C LEU A 7 -12.14 3.26 -6.63
N LYS A 8 -13.16 3.25 -5.76
CA LYS A 8 -14.35 4.09 -5.92
C LYS A 8 -14.01 5.58 -5.94
N ASP A 9 -12.98 5.98 -5.22
CA ASP A 9 -12.58 7.37 -5.05
C ASP A 9 -11.33 7.73 -5.88
N HIS A 10 -10.90 6.84 -6.79
CA HIS A 10 -9.68 7.00 -7.57
C HIS A 10 -9.94 6.83 -9.07
N ASP A 11 -9.55 7.84 -9.84
CA ASP A 11 -9.58 7.78 -11.31
C ASP A 11 -8.32 7.07 -11.84
N ILE A 12 -8.25 5.76 -11.58
CA ILE A 12 -7.15 4.89 -12.03
C ILE A 12 -7.71 3.58 -12.61
N THR A 13 -6.95 2.97 -13.52
CA THR A 13 -7.23 1.62 -13.99
C THR A 13 -6.36 0.61 -13.24
N VAL A 14 -6.91 -0.57 -12.92
CA VAL A 14 -6.13 -1.68 -12.37
C VAL A 14 -6.14 -2.83 -13.34
N HIS A 15 -4.96 -3.28 -13.74
CA HIS A 15 -4.77 -4.46 -14.57
C HIS A 15 -3.98 -5.53 -13.83
N THR A 16 -4.32 -6.79 -14.11
CA THR A 16 -3.53 -7.92 -13.65
C THR A 16 -2.55 -8.32 -14.75
N PHE A 17 -1.28 -8.55 -14.39
CA PHE A 17 -0.27 -9.08 -15.31
C PHE A 17 0.16 -10.49 -14.90
N ASN A 18 0.72 -11.24 -15.86
CA ASN A 18 1.26 -12.57 -15.61
C ASN A 18 2.59 -12.45 -14.84
N GLY A 19 2.60 -12.84 -13.56
CA GLY A 19 3.77 -12.74 -12.69
C GLY A 19 4.93 -13.64 -13.11
N ASP A 20 4.71 -14.68 -13.92
CA ASP A 20 5.80 -15.54 -14.43
C ASP A 20 6.70 -14.78 -15.43
N LEU A 21 6.20 -13.69 -16.03
CA LEU A 21 6.98 -12.85 -16.95
C LEU A 21 7.87 -11.83 -16.22
N LEU A 22 7.51 -11.47 -14.98
CA LEU A 22 8.20 -10.48 -14.15
C LEU A 22 8.23 -11.00 -12.69
N PRO A 23 9.05 -12.03 -12.40
CA PRO A 23 9.01 -12.74 -11.12
C PRO A 23 9.47 -11.89 -9.93
N ASP A 24 10.26 -10.84 -10.19
CA ASP A 24 10.77 -9.93 -9.17
C ASP A 24 9.81 -8.74 -8.90
N GLU A 25 8.75 -8.60 -9.69
CA GLU A 25 7.78 -7.50 -9.59
C GLU A 25 6.41 -8.01 -9.12
N VAL A 26 5.88 -7.37 -8.08
CA VAL A 26 4.54 -7.68 -7.55
C VAL A 26 3.49 -6.65 -7.96
N GLY A 27 3.93 -5.44 -8.29
CA GLY A 27 3.10 -4.37 -8.82
C GLY A 27 3.95 -3.18 -9.29
N PHE A 28 3.35 -2.33 -10.10
CA PHE A 28 3.92 -1.05 -10.50
C PHE A 28 2.82 -0.12 -11.03
N TYR A 29 3.04 1.19 -10.88
CA TYR A 29 2.17 2.24 -11.42
C TYR A 29 2.76 2.89 -12.67
N ASP A 30 1.96 2.96 -13.74
CA ASP A 30 2.25 3.78 -14.92
C ASP A 30 1.51 5.12 -14.85
N PRO A 31 2.22 6.24 -14.61
CA PRO A 31 1.60 7.56 -14.53
C PRO A 31 1.09 8.08 -15.88
N ILE A 32 1.58 7.57 -17.01
CA ILE A 32 1.17 8.03 -18.34
C ILE A 32 -0.24 7.55 -18.65
N THR A 33 -0.52 6.27 -18.42
CA THR A 33 -1.84 5.68 -18.64
C THR A 33 -2.75 5.70 -17.40
N ARG A 34 -2.22 6.15 -16.26
CA ARG A 34 -2.88 6.10 -14.94
C ARG A 34 -3.34 4.69 -14.56
N THR A 35 -2.45 3.73 -14.78
CA THR A 35 -2.74 2.31 -14.60
C THR A 35 -1.83 1.70 -13.53
N ALA A 36 -2.42 1.08 -12.52
CA ALA A 36 -1.71 0.18 -11.62
C ALA A 36 -1.75 -1.25 -12.18
N PHE A 37 -0.60 -1.88 -12.28
CA PHE A 37 -0.44 -3.27 -12.67
C PHE A 37 -0.13 -4.10 -11.42
N ILE A 38 -0.84 -5.22 -11.23
CA ILE A 38 -0.68 -6.08 -10.06
C ILE A 38 -0.52 -7.53 -10.51
N SER A 39 0.45 -8.25 -9.94
CA SER A 39 0.74 -9.63 -10.32
C SER A 39 -0.44 -10.57 -10.04
N ASP A 40 -0.67 -11.55 -10.93
CA ASP A 40 -1.66 -12.63 -10.77
C ASP A 40 -1.26 -13.67 -9.70
N LYS A 41 0.00 -13.64 -9.24
CA LYS A 41 0.51 -14.54 -8.19
C LYS A 41 0.08 -14.13 -6.79
N LEU A 42 -0.41 -12.90 -6.63
CA LEU A 42 -0.77 -12.36 -5.33
C LEU A 42 -2.16 -12.83 -4.88
N ASN A 43 -2.26 -13.26 -3.63
CA ASN A 43 -3.55 -13.51 -3.02
C ASN A 43 -4.29 -12.18 -2.72
N LYS A 44 -5.58 -12.26 -2.38
CA LYS A 44 -6.43 -11.08 -2.15
C LYS A 44 -5.83 -10.06 -1.16
N LYS A 45 -5.20 -10.53 -0.08
CA LYS A 45 -4.58 -9.65 0.93
C LYS A 45 -3.38 -8.92 0.36
N GLU A 46 -2.50 -9.65 -0.31
CA GLU A 46 -1.30 -9.09 -0.96
C GLU A 46 -1.66 -8.10 -2.07
N ARG A 47 -2.68 -8.42 -2.87
CA ARG A 47 -3.19 -7.51 -3.91
C ARG A 47 -3.67 -6.18 -3.33
N ILE A 48 -4.42 -6.20 -2.23
CA ILE A 48 -4.85 -4.96 -1.54
C ILE A 48 -3.64 -4.18 -1.05
N LYS A 49 -2.66 -4.86 -0.43
CA LYS A 49 -1.43 -4.23 0.07
C LYS A 49 -0.68 -3.53 -1.08
N VAL A 50 -0.42 -4.23 -2.18
CA VAL A 50 0.26 -3.69 -3.36
C VAL A 50 -0.54 -2.56 -4.00
N LEU A 51 -1.85 -2.72 -4.19
CA LEU A 51 -2.69 -1.65 -4.77
C LEU A 51 -2.59 -0.35 -3.97
N LEU A 52 -2.67 -0.42 -2.64
CA LEU A 52 -2.56 0.77 -1.79
C LEU A 52 -1.17 1.40 -1.85
N HIS A 53 -0.11 0.62 -2.04
CA HIS A 53 1.23 1.13 -2.29
C HIS A 53 1.28 1.86 -3.65
N GLU A 54 0.80 1.24 -4.73
CA GLU A 54 0.77 1.86 -6.06
C GLU A 54 -0.04 3.16 -6.09
N LEU A 55 -1.14 3.22 -5.34
CA LEU A 55 -1.92 4.45 -5.17
C LEU A 55 -1.16 5.58 -4.47
N GLY A 56 -0.17 5.24 -3.64
CA GLY A 56 0.73 6.22 -3.06
C GLY A 56 1.70 6.86 -4.06
N HIS A 57 1.77 6.34 -5.30
CA HIS A 57 2.54 6.94 -6.38
C HIS A 57 1.75 7.92 -7.26
N LEU A 58 0.46 8.11 -7.04
CA LEU A 58 -0.38 8.91 -7.93
C LEU A 58 0.06 10.36 -8.11
N ASP A 59 0.61 10.95 -7.06
CA ASP A 59 1.04 12.34 -7.05
C ASP A 59 2.55 12.50 -7.32
N HIS A 60 3.28 11.38 -7.52
CA HIS A 60 4.69 11.42 -7.84
C HIS A 60 4.92 11.65 -9.34
N THR A 61 5.72 12.67 -9.67
CA THR A 61 6.20 12.85 -11.04
C THR A 61 7.34 11.88 -11.36
N THR A 62 7.54 11.56 -12.64
CA THR A 62 8.69 10.74 -13.09
C THR A 62 10.03 11.35 -12.67
N ALA A 63 10.12 12.69 -12.67
CA ALA A 63 11.31 13.41 -12.24
C ALA A 63 11.57 13.24 -10.74
N GLU A 64 10.53 13.31 -9.89
CA GLU A 64 10.66 13.04 -8.46
C GLU A 64 11.07 11.60 -8.20
N TYR A 65 10.41 10.64 -8.83
CA TYR A 65 10.73 9.23 -8.66
C TYR A 65 12.19 8.93 -9.05
N THR A 66 12.66 9.54 -10.14
CA THR A 66 14.04 9.37 -10.63
C THR A 66 15.06 9.99 -9.67
N ASN A 67 14.80 11.18 -9.13
CA ASN A 67 15.77 11.93 -8.34
C ASN A 67 15.67 11.66 -6.82
N ALA A 68 14.53 11.16 -6.35
CA ALA A 68 14.22 10.99 -4.93
C ALA A 68 13.49 9.67 -4.64
N ARG A 69 13.86 8.58 -5.35
CA ARG A 69 13.19 7.26 -5.27
C ARG A 69 12.88 6.82 -3.85
N VAL A 70 13.86 6.82 -2.94
CA VAL A 70 13.67 6.37 -1.55
C VAL A 70 12.58 7.16 -0.82
N ARG A 71 12.47 8.47 -1.10
CA ARG A 71 11.39 9.30 -0.55
C ARG A 71 10.03 8.85 -1.09
N CYS A 72 9.91 8.69 -2.41
CA CYS A 72 8.67 8.27 -3.05
C CYS A 72 8.21 6.88 -2.59
N GLU A 73 9.12 5.91 -2.46
CA GLU A 73 8.82 4.57 -1.94
C GLU A 73 8.35 4.62 -0.48
N ASN A 74 8.96 5.48 0.35
CA ASN A 74 8.54 5.68 1.73
C ASN A 74 7.17 6.36 1.83
N GLU A 75 6.88 7.34 0.97
CA GLU A 75 5.58 8.00 0.87
C GLU A 75 4.49 6.99 0.45
N ALA A 76 4.79 6.13 -0.52
CA ALA A 76 3.90 5.06 -0.97
C ALA A 76 3.65 3.98 0.09
N ASN A 77 4.70 3.53 0.79
CA ASN A 77 4.58 2.62 1.93
C ASN A 77 3.75 3.22 3.06
N ARG A 78 3.92 4.53 3.33
CA ARG A 78 3.13 5.22 4.35
C ARG A 78 1.65 5.32 3.96
N ASN A 79 1.36 5.61 2.69
CA ASN A 79 -0.02 5.57 2.16
C ASN A 79 -0.67 4.20 2.34
N MET A 80 0.07 3.13 2.00
CA MET A 80 -0.37 1.75 2.21
C MET A 80 -0.65 1.46 3.68
N ILE A 81 0.29 1.76 4.59
CA ILE A 81 0.15 1.53 6.03
C ILE A 81 -1.05 2.29 6.59
N HIS A 82 -1.24 3.57 6.22
CA HIS A 82 -2.36 4.40 6.66
C HIS A 82 -3.70 3.72 6.41
N HIS A 83 -3.93 3.26 5.18
CA HIS A 83 -5.19 2.65 4.78
C HIS A 83 -5.42 1.27 5.42
N LEU A 84 -4.37 0.44 5.50
CA LEU A 84 -4.45 -0.84 6.19
C LEU A 84 -4.75 -0.67 7.68
N LEU A 85 -4.15 0.34 8.32
CA LEU A 85 -4.37 0.63 9.72
C LEU A 85 -5.78 1.18 9.97
N LYS A 86 -6.28 2.06 9.10
CA LYS A 86 -7.66 2.54 9.14
C LYS A 86 -8.68 1.40 9.03
N ASP A 87 -8.45 0.43 8.14
CA ASP A 87 -9.29 -0.77 8.02
C ASP A 87 -9.23 -1.63 9.29
N ALA A 88 -8.03 -1.89 9.81
CA ALA A 88 -7.85 -2.70 11.02
C ALA A 88 -8.48 -2.05 12.26
N LEU A 89 -8.30 -0.74 12.45
CA LEU A 89 -8.89 0.00 13.57
C LEU A 89 -10.41 0.06 13.49
N SER A 90 -10.98 0.10 12.29
CA SER A 90 -12.45 0.09 12.11
C SER A 90 -13.12 -1.21 12.57
N GLN A 91 -12.35 -2.28 12.71
CA GLN A 91 -12.81 -3.60 13.16
C GLN A 91 -12.70 -3.79 14.68
N LEU A 92 -12.09 -2.85 15.40
CA LEU A 92 -11.94 -2.91 16.86
C LEU A 92 -13.04 -2.12 17.55
N GLU A 93 -13.61 -2.67 18.63
CA GLU A 93 -14.54 -1.93 19.51
C GLU A 93 -13.82 -0.80 20.25
N ASN A 94 -12.59 -1.06 20.71
CA ASN A 94 -11.71 -0.10 21.35
C ASN A 94 -10.39 -0.02 20.60
N LYS A 95 -10.07 1.17 20.04
CA LYS A 95 -8.83 1.38 19.30
C LYS A 95 -7.57 1.15 20.14
N ALA A 96 -7.64 1.31 21.46
CA ALA A 96 -6.52 1.06 22.37
C ALA A 96 -6.08 -0.41 22.41
N ASP A 97 -6.92 -1.34 21.95
CA ASP A 97 -6.59 -2.78 21.88
C ASP A 97 -5.71 -3.12 20.66
N PHE A 98 -5.40 -2.13 19.81
CA PHE A 98 -4.56 -2.32 18.64
C PHE A 98 -3.16 -2.79 19.02
N ASN A 99 -2.76 -3.94 18.47
CA ASN A 99 -1.43 -4.52 18.65
C ASN A 99 -0.62 -4.37 17.34
N TYR A 100 0.29 -3.40 17.33
CA TYR A 100 1.09 -3.09 16.14
C TYR A 100 2.02 -4.24 15.72
N ILE A 101 2.50 -5.07 16.66
CA ILE A 101 3.37 -6.21 16.35
C ILE A 101 2.59 -7.25 15.53
N LYS A 102 1.39 -7.63 15.99
CA LYS A 102 0.51 -8.55 15.25
C LYS A 102 0.10 -7.99 13.89
N PHE A 103 -0.14 -6.69 13.81
CA PHE A 103 -0.45 -6.02 12.55
C PHE A 103 0.71 -6.11 11.55
N MET A 104 1.93 -5.81 12.00
CA MET A 104 3.14 -5.90 11.18
C MET A 104 3.42 -7.33 10.72
N GLU A 105 3.29 -8.31 11.61
CA GLU A 105 3.41 -9.74 11.26
C GLU A 105 2.39 -10.14 10.20
N TYR A 106 1.12 -9.77 10.38
CA TYR A 106 0.04 -10.15 9.46
C TYR A 106 0.25 -9.63 8.03
N TYR A 107 0.77 -8.40 7.89
CA TYR A 107 1.04 -7.75 6.62
C TYR A 107 2.49 -7.91 6.12
N HIS A 108 3.34 -8.66 6.82
CA HIS A 108 4.77 -8.82 6.53
C HIS A 108 5.47 -7.46 6.35
N LEU A 109 5.33 -6.59 7.34
CA LEU A 109 6.04 -5.32 7.46
C LEU A 109 7.27 -5.57 8.34
N THR A 110 8.46 -5.57 7.76
CA THR A 110 9.66 -6.16 8.40
C THR A 110 10.76 -5.15 8.69
N THR A 111 10.63 -3.91 8.25
CA THR A 111 11.68 -2.90 8.41
C THR A 111 11.43 -2.01 9.65
N VAL A 112 12.51 -1.40 10.15
CA VAL A 112 12.42 -0.37 11.20
C VAL A 112 11.60 0.84 10.72
N THR A 113 11.71 1.19 9.44
CA THR A 113 10.92 2.25 8.82
C THR A 113 9.42 1.94 8.88
N ASP A 114 9.02 0.69 8.57
CA ASP A 114 7.62 0.27 8.69
C ASP A 114 7.12 0.39 10.13
N GLU A 115 7.91 -0.05 11.11
CA GLU A 115 7.53 0.04 12.53
C GLU A 115 7.28 1.48 12.95
N ILE A 116 8.16 2.40 12.55
CA ILE A 116 8.02 3.83 12.82
C ILE A 116 6.74 4.36 12.17
N MET A 117 6.52 4.07 10.88
CA MET A 117 5.34 4.51 10.15
C MET A 117 4.04 3.98 10.78
N VAL A 118 3.98 2.69 11.14
CA VAL A 118 2.81 2.10 11.81
C VAL A 118 2.49 2.83 13.12
N LYS A 119 3.51 3.08 13.96
CA LYS A 119 3.32 3.78 15.24
C LYS A 119 2.90 5.23 15.06
N GLU A 120 3.46 5.94 14.08
CA GLU A 120 3.10 7.33 13.79
C GLU A 120 1.69 7.43 13.21
N GLU A 121 1.33 6.59 12.22
CA GLU A 121 -0.01 6.55 11.64
C GLU A 121 -1.07 6.17 12.66
N TYR A 122 -0.78 5.20 13.54
CA TYR A 122 -1.68 4.86 14.64
C TYR A 122 -1.96 6.06 15.54
N LYS A 123 -0.92 6.80 15.97
CA LYS A 123 -1.08 8.01 16.78
C LYS A 123 -1.84 9.13 16.07
N ALA A 124 -1.80 9.19 14.74
CA ALA A 124 -2.53 10.18 13.96
C ALA A 124 -4.02 9.83 13.80
N LEU A 125 -4.38 8.55 13.91
CA LEU A 125 -5.74 8.03 13.67
C LEU A 125 -6.57 7.78 14.94
N VAL A 126 -5.96 7.91 16.12
CA VAL A 126 -6.57 7.70 17.45
C VAL A 126 -6.50 8.98 18.27
#